data_AF-A0A498SGI7-F1
#
_entry.id   AF-A0A498SGI7-F1
#
_cell.length_a   1.000
_cell.length_b   1.000
_cell.length_c   1.000
_cell.angle_alpha   90.00
_cell.angle_beta   90.00
_cell.angle_gamma   90.00
#
_symmetry.space_group_name_H-M   'P 1'
#
loop_
_entity.id
_entity.type
_entity.pdbx_description
1 polymer ?
#
loop_
_entity_poly.entity_id
_entity_poly.type
_entity_poly.pdbx_seq_one_letter_code
_entity_poly.pdbx_strand_id
1 'polypeptide(L)' 'ESSDSSGYNADPTDCRRYYQCAQGRWIRMQCPSNLVWNPAATVCDWPQNTLLSCH' A
#
# COMPACT_ATOMS: atom_id res chain seq x y z
N GLU A 1 20.51 6.98 11.96
CA GLU A 1 19.47 5.94 11.95
C GLU A 1 18.10 6.60 11.87
N SER A 2 17.45 6.54 10.71
CA SER A 2 16.00 6.73 10.59
C SER A 2 15.56 6.15 9.25
N SER A 3 15.13 4.88 9.30
CA SER A 3 14.58 4.11 8.20
C SER A 3 13.21 4.62 7.76
N ASP A 4 13.14 5.79 7.13
CA ASP A 4 11.92 6.21 6.41
C ASP A 4 12.06 5.88 4.91
N SER A 5 12.28 4.60 4.65
CA SER A 5 12.27 4.02 3.30
C SER A 5 11.54 2.70 3.34
N SER A 6 10.39 2.69 4.03
CA SER A 6 9.37 1.66 3.85
C SER A 6 9.14 1.57 2.36
N GLY A 7 9.73 0.55 1.71
CA GLY A 7 9.74 0.40 0.26
C GLY A 7 8.36 0.03 -0.24
N TYR A 8 7.35 0.84 0.07
CA TYR A 8 5.95 0.62 -0.16
C TYR A 8 5.33 1.94 -0.59
N ASN A 9 4.53 1.91 -1.65
CA ASN A 9 3.83 3.07 -2.15
C ASN A 9 2.39 2.68 -2.51
N ALA A 10 1.40 3.51 -2.19
CA ALA A 10 0.02 3.22 -2.55
C ALA A 10 -0.18 3.39 -4.06
N ASP A 11 -1.05 2.57 -4.67
CA ASP A 11 -1.48 2.81 -6.05
C ASP A 11 -2.56 3.92 -6.04
N PRO A 12 -2.37 5.03 -6.79
CA PRO A 12 -3.30 6.16 -6.78
C PRO A 12 -4.60 5.90 -7.55
N THR A 13 -4.66 4.82 -8.33
CA THR A 13 -5.81 4.46 -9.17
C THR A 13 -6.58 3.25 -8.65
N ASP A 14 -5.93 2.37 -7.88
CA ASP A 14 -6.55 1.18 -7.31
C ASP A 14 -6.03 0.96 -5.90
N CYS A 15 -6.85 1.34 -4.91
CA CYS A 15 -6.51 1.19 -3.51
C CYS A 15 -6.29 -0.23 -3.04
N ARG A 16 -6.74 -1.23 -3.80
CA ARG A 16 -6.45 -2.63 -3.50
C ARG A 16 -5.05 -3.02 -3.97
N ARG A 17 -4.26 -2.08 -4.49
CA ARG A 17 -2.92 -2.29 -5.02
C ARG A 17 -1.93 -1.34 -4.38
N TYR A 18 -0.71 -1.80 -4.29
CA TYR A 18 0.43 -1.05 -3.78
C TYR A 18 1.68 -1.49 -4.51
N TYR A 19 2.74 -0.69 -4.43
CA TYR A 19 4.03 -0.99 -5.01
C TYR A 19 5.00 -1.30 -3.90
N GLN A 20 5.65 -2.46 -3.95
CA GLN A 20 6.77 -2.79 -3.08
C GLN A 20 8.09 -2.59 -3.85
N CYS A 21 9.03 -1.84 -3.29
CA CYS A 21 10.39 -1.75 -3.80
C CYS A 21 11.16 -3.01 -3.39
N ALA A 22 11.51 -3.83 -4.38
CA ALA A 22 12.39 -4.97 -4.21
C ALA A 22 13.58 -4.82 -5.16
N GLN A 23 14.80 -4.83 -4.62
CA GLN A 23 16.05 -4.71 -5.39
C GLN A 23 16.08 -3.46 -6.31
N GLY A 24 15.54 -2.33 -5.84
CA GLY A 24 15.48 -1.08 -6.62
C GLY A 24 14.41 -1.06 -7.71
N ARG A 25 13.52 -2.06 -7.75
CA ARG A 25 12.39 -2.13 -8.69
C ARG A 25 11.07 -2.09 -7.94
N TRP A 26 10.14 -1.29 -8.43
CA TRP A 26 8.78 -1.25 -7.93
C TRP A 26 7.97 -2.41 -8.50
N ILE A 27 7.51 -3.29 -7.61
CA ILE A 27 6.67 -4.44 -7.93
C ILE A 27 5.25 -4.11 -7.50
N ARG A 28 4.32 -4.13 -8.44
CA ARG A 28 2.90 -3.92 -8.15
C ARG A 28 2.33 -5.18 -7.50
N MET A 29 1.81 -5.03 -6.29
CA MET A 29 1.15 -6.05 -5.51
C MET A 29 -0.32 -5.70 -5.32
N GLN A 30 -1.16 -6.72 -5.16
CA GLN A 30 -2.59 -6.58 -4.87
C GLN A 30 -2.87 -7.17 -3.49
N CYS A 31 -3.61 -6.43 -2.67
CA CYS A 31 -4.10 -6.91 -1.40
C CYS A 31 -5.07 -8.09 -1.59
N PRO A 32 -5.04 -9.09 -0.69
CA PRO A 32 -5.95 -10.22 -0.76
C PRO A 32 -7.39 -9.77 -0.47
N SER A 33 -8.35 -10.48 -1.06
CA SER A 33 -9.79 -10.23 -0.84
C SER A 33 -10.17 -8.77 -1.13
N ASN A 34 -11.13 -8.20 -0.39
CA ASN A 34 -11.59 -6.82 -0.54
C ASN A 34 -10.83 -5.83 0.36
N LEU A 35 -9.61 -6.18 0.77
CA LEU A 35 -8.75 -5.28 1.55
C LEU A 35 -8.09 -4.25 0.65
N VAL A 36 -7.75 -3.11 1.24
CA VAL A 36 -7.05 -1.99 0.59
C VAL A 36 -5.72 -1.74 1.30
N TRP A 37 -4.77 -1.18 0.58
CA TRP A 37 -3.47 -0.83 1.14
C TRP A 37 -3.61 0.33 2.12
N ASN A 38 -3.21 0.11 3.36
CA ASN A 38 -3.11 1.12 4.40
C ASN A 38 -1.66 1.63 4.48
N PRO A 39 -1.33 2.81 3.91
CA PRO A 39 0.04 3.33 3.96
C PRO A 39 0.47 3.74 5.37
N ALA A 40 -0.47 4.05 6.27
CA ALA A 40 -0.15 4.43 7.65
C ALA A 40 0.31 3.23 8.49
N ALA A 41 -0.24 2.04 8.21
CA ALA A 41 0.13 0.79 8.89
C ALA A 41 1.00 -0.14 8.02
N THR A 42 1.28 0.26 6.77
CA THR A 42 2.01 -0.53 5.76
C THR A 42 1.48 -1.97 5.60
N VAL A 43 0.15 -2.13 5.60
CA VAL A 43 -0.53 -3.44 5.55
C VAL A 43 -1.81 -3.35 4.74
N CYS A 44 -2.29 -4.48 4.25
CA CYS A 44 -3.64 -4.58 3.69
C CYS A 44 -4.66 -4.61 4.83
N ASP A 45 -5.57 -3.64 4.85
CA ASP A 45 -6.58 -3.47 5.89
C ASP A 45 -7.96 -3.19 5.24
N TRP A 46 -9.01 -3.19 6.05
CA TRP A 46 -10.34 -2.85 5.58
C TRP A 46 -10.40 -1.38 5.16
N PRO A 47 -11.15 -1.04 4.09
CA PRO A 47 -11.26 0.34 3.60
C PRO A 47 -11.80 1.32 4.64
N GLN A 48 -12.61 0.85 5.59
CA GLN A 48 -13.10 1.64 6.72
C GLN A 48 -12.00 2.07 7.72
N ASN A 49 -10.88 1.32 7.77
CA ASN A 49 -9.74 1.62 8.64
C ASN A 49 -8.68 2.48 7.94
N THR A 50 -8.78 2.63 6.61
CA THR A 50 -7.87 3.47 5.86
C THR A 50 -8.45 4.86 5.71
N LEU A 51 -7.66 5.88 6.04
CA LEU A 51 -8.00 7.28 5.76
C LEU A 51 -7.97 7.62 4.26
N LEU A 52 -7.67 6.63 3.41
CA LEU A 52 -7.66 6.78 1.97
C LEU A 52 -9.10 6.72 1.45
N SER A 53 -9.65 7.89 1.11
CA SER A 53 -10.87 8.01 0.32
C SER A 53 -10.59 7.49 -1.09
N CYS A 54 -10.71 6.18 -1.27
CA CYS A 54 -10.70 5.54 -2.56
C CYS A 54 -11.95 5.98 -3.30
N HIS A 55 -11.79 6.97 -4.17
CA HIS A 55 -12.89 7.64 -4.85
C HIS A 55 -13.31 6.91 -6.12
#